data_AF-C1B1Y7-F1
#
_entry.id   AF-C1B1Y7-F1
#
_cell.length_a   1.000
_cell.length_b   1.000
_cell.length_c   1.000
_cell.angle_alpha   90.00
_cell.angle_beta   90.00
_cell.angle_gamma   90.00
#
_symmetry.space_group_name_H-M   'P 1'
#
loop_
_entity.id
_entity.type
_entity.pdbx_description
1 polymer ?
#
loop_
_entity_poly.entity_id
_entity_poly.type
_entity_poly.pdbx_seq_one_letter_code
_entity_poly.pdbx_strand_id
1 'polypeptide(L)'
;MRVLTHSVLSLLVGTVAWFVVALSVIAAFRGLFYGLITDGSYQHSWGGPTLVGAWLVHLVLGLLLVPVAVWILRGIAVLQIGLTRRLLGNGGPAWAVPVALVLAVAGALLFRSWLHQI
;
A
#
# COMPACT_ATOMS: atom_id res chain seq x y z
N MET A 1 -8.68 -19.62 21.71
CA MET A 1 -7.53 -19.37 20.79
C MET A 1 -7.95 -18.94 19.39
N ARG A 2 -8.89 -19.62 18.71
CA ARG A 2 -9.29 -19.31 17.32
C ARG A 2 -9.71 -17.84 17.07
N VAL A 3 -10.54 -17.28 17.95
CA VAL A 3 -10.98 -15.87 17.89
C VAL A 3 -9.79 -14.92 18.02
N LEU A 4 -8.96 -15.12 19.05
CA LEU A 4 -7.76 -14.31 19.30
C LEU A 4 -6.81 -14.32 18.08
N THR A 5 -6.51 -15.50 17.54
CA THR A 5 -5.64 -15.64 16.36
C THR A 5 -6.21 -14.90 15.15
N HIS A 6 -7.52 -15.03 14.89
CA HIS A 6 -8.17 -14.28 13.84
C HIS A 6 -8.06 -12.78 14.08
N SER A 7 -8.41 -12.29 15.27
CA SER A 7 -8.37 -10.85 15.59
C SER A 7 -6.97 -10.25 15.41
N VAL A 8 -5.93 -10.94 15.88
CA VAL A 8 -4.53 -10.48 15.72
C VAL A 8 -4.13 -10.45 14.24
N LEU A 9 -4.39 -11.51 13.48
CA LEU A 9 -4.03 -11.56 12.06
C LEU A 9 -4.81 -10.53 11.24
N SER A 10 -6.11 -10.39 11.49
CA SER A 10 -6.98 -9.43 10.82
C SER A 10 -6.55 -7.99 11.11
N LEU A 11 -6.13 -7.69 12.36
CA LEU A 11 -5.57 -6.39 12.74
C LEU A 11 -4.28 -6.11 11.95
N LEU A 12 -3.31 -7.03 11.97
CA LEU A 12 -2.03 -6.85 11.27
C LEU A 12 -2.24 -6.62 9.76
N VAL A 13 -3.04 -7.47 9.12
CA VAL A 13 -3.36 -7.36 7.69
C VAL A 13 -4.14 -6.07 7.39
N GLY A 14 -5.06 -5.69 8.28
CA GLY A 14 -5.82 -4.44 8.17
C GLY A 14 -4.93 -3.20 8.27
N THR A 15 -3.94 -3.20 9.17
CA THR A 15 -2.93 -2.13 9.27
C THR A 15 -2.13 -2.00 7.99
N VAL A 16 -1.70 -3.11 7.38
CA VAL A 16 -1.01 -3.08 6.08
C VAL A 16 -1.91 -2.50 4.98
N ALA A 17 -3.20 -2.87 4.95
CA ALA A 17 -4.15 -2.32 3.99
C ALA A 17 -4.28 -0.79 4.13
N TRP A 18 -4.45 -0.30 5.36
CA TRP A 18 -4.50 1.14 5.64
C TRP A 18 -3.22 1.87 5.25
N PHE A 19 -2.06 1.24 5.48
CA PHE A 19 -0.79 1.81 5.06
C PHE A 19 -0.68 1.91 3.52
N VAL A 20 -1.10 0.88 2.78
CA VAL A 20 -1.18 0.92 1.30
C VAL A 20 -2.11 2.04 0.84
N VAL A 21 -3.28 2.20 1.47
CA VAL A 21 -4.20 3.31 1.17
C VAL A 21 -3.52 4.67 1.41
N ALA A 22 -2.86 4.85 2.56
CA ALA A 22 -2.18 6.09 2.90
C ALA A 22 -1.10 6.44 1.86
N LEU A 23 -0.23 5.49 1.51
CA LEU A 23 0.80 5.69 0.48
C LEU A 23 0.19 6.06 -0.87
N SER A 24 -0.92 5.43 -1.24
CA SER A 24 -1.60 5.66 -2.53
C SER A 24 -2.23 7.04 -2.59
N VAL A 25 -2.85 7.49 -1.50
CA VAL A 25 -3.42 8.84 -1.38
C VAL A 25 -2.30 9.88 -1.46
N ILE A 26 -1.20 9.69 -0.73
CA ILE A 26 -0.04 10.59 -0.78
C ILE A 26 0.53 10.66 -2.20
N ALA A 27 0.73 9.50 -2.85
CA ALA A 27 1.28 9.44 -4.21
C ALA A 27 0.36 10.11 -5.24
N ALA A 28 -0.94 9.82 -5.20
CA ALA A 28 -1.92 10.42 -6.11
C ALA A 28 -2.02 11.94 -5.92
N PHE A 29 -2.09 12.39 -4.66
CA PHE A 29 -2.12 13.82 -4.33
C PHE A 29 -0.85 14.52 -4.81
N ARG A 30 0.33 13.99 -4.48
CA ARG A 30 1.60 14.57 -4.91
C ARG A 30 1.77 14.54 -6.42
N GLY A 31 1.31 13.50 -7.10
CA GLY A 31 1.33 13.42 -8.56
C GLY A 31 0.46 14.48 -9.21
N LEU A 32 -0.80 14.59 -8.77
CA LEU A 32 -1.77 15.55 -9.32
C LEU A 32 -1.33 17.00 -9.09
N PHE A 33 -0.86 17.31 -7.88
CA PHE A 33 -0.53 18.66 -7.45
C PHE A 33 0.97 18.96 -7.49
N TYR A 34 1.80 18.14 -8.14
CA TYR A 34 3.27 18.28 -8.14
C TYR A 34 3.74 19.72 -8.42
N GLY A 35 3.14 20.39 -9.41
CA GLY A 35 3.51 21.75 -9.79
C GLY A 35 3.17 22.84 -8.75
N LEU A 36 2.34 22.54 -7.76
CA LEU A 36 1.97 23.46 -6.67
C LEU A 36 2.82 23.26 -5.40
N ILE A 37 3.45 22.10 -5.26
CA ILE A 37 4.15 21.66 -4.02
C ILE A 37 5.66 21.50 -4.20
N THR A 38 6.19 21.87 -5.37
CA THR A 38 7.62 21.81 -5.72
C THR A 38 8.38 23.05 -5.24
N ASP A 39 9.67 22.88 -4.96
CA ASP A 39 10.62 23.95 -4.61
C ASP A 39 11.15 24.73 -5.83
N GLY A 40 10.70 24.38 -7.05
CA GLY A 40 11.11 25.01 -8.30
C GLY A 40 12.45 24.51 -8.85
N SER A 41 13.11 23.54 -8.19
CA SER A 41 14.37 22.97 -8.62
C SER A 41 14.16 21.78 -9.56
N TYR A 42 14.30 21.99 -10.87
CA TYR A 42 14.06 20.94 -11.87
C TYR A 42 15.30 20.33 -12.51
N GLN A 43 16.50 20.85 -12.23
CA GLN A 43 17.73 20.45 -12.94
C GLN A 43 18.02 18.95 -12.89
N HIS A 44 17.61 18.29 -11.81
CA HIS A 44 17.76 16.84 -11.61
C HIS A 44 16.41 16.13 -11.47
N SER A 45 15.31 16.78 -11.85
CA SER A 45 13.98 16.16 -11.82
C SER A 45 13.80 15.15 -12.93
N TRP A 46 13.12 14.04 -12.61
CA TRP A 46 12.60 13.14 -13.63
C TRP A 46 11.61 13.90 -14.52
N GLY A 47 11.70 13.70 -15.84
CA GLY A 47 10.93 14.50 -16.81
C GLY A 47 11.67 15.75 -17.33
N GLY A 48 12.89 15.99 -16.85
CA GLY A 48 13.79 17.03 -17.36
C GLY A 48 13.69 18.38 -16.63
N PRO A 49 14.44 19.39 -17.09
CA PRO A 49 14.63 20.66 -16.37
C PRO A 49 13.44 21.63 -16.49
N THR A 50 12.26 21.14 -16.85
CA THR A 50 11.05 21.96 -17.01
C THR A 50 9.95 21.51 -16.06
N LEU A 51 9.16 22.47 -15.57
CA LEU A 51 8.00 22.17 -14.73
C LEU A 51 7.04 21.20 -15.42
N VAL A 52 6.73 21.41 -16.70
CA VAL A 52 5.76 20.57 -17.44
C VAL A 52 6.25 19.12 -17.53
N GLY A 53 7.51 18.93 -17.89
CA GLY A 53 8.11 17.59 -17.97
C GLY A 53 8.11 16.88 -16.62
N ALA A 54 8.56 17.58 -15.57
CA ALA A 54 8.56 17.04 -14.22
C ALA A 54 7.16 16.71 -13.71
N TRP A 55 6.20 17.61 -13.91
CA TRP A 55 4.81 17.39 -13.54
C TRP A 55 4.19 16.20 -14.26
N LEU A 56 4.39 16.05 -15.57
CA LEU A 56 3.82 14.94 -16.34
C LEU A 56 4.27 13.57 -15.80
N VAL A 57 5.56 13.41 -15.48
CA VAL A 57 6.07 12.16 -14.92
C VAL A 57 5.40 11.84 -13.58
N HIS A 58 5.30 12.83 -12.68
CA HIS A 58 4.70 12.64 -11.37
C HIS A 58 3.19 12.41 -11.44
N LEU A 59 2.48 13.09 -12.34
CA LEU A 59 1.07 12.85 -12.61
C LEU A 59 0.85 11.42 -13.07
N VAL A 60 1.58 10.98 -14.10
CA VAL A 60 1.43 9.63 -14.67
C VAL A 60 1.74 8.56 -13.62
N LEU A 61 2.84 8.71 -12.88
CA LEU A 61 3.17 7.78 -11.80
C LEU A 61 2.10 7.77 -10.71
N GLY A 62 1.64 8.95 -10.26
CA GLY A 62 0.58 9.06 -9.26
C GLY A 62 -0.71 8.37 -9.69
N LEU A 63 -1.12 8.55 -10.94
CA LEU A 63 -2.32 7.91 -11.50
C LEU A 63 -2.17 6.40 -11.68
N LEU A 64 -1.02 5.92 -12.15
CA LEU A 64 -0.76 4.49 -12.36
C LEU A 64 -0.64 3.71 -11.04
N LEU A 65 -0.20 4.36 -9.96
CA LEU A 65 -0.11 3.71 -8.65
C LEU A 65 -1.49 3.44 -8.02
N VAL A 66 -2.53 4.20 -8.35
CA VAL A 66 -3.90 3.99 -7.84
C VAL A 66 -4.47 2.62 -8.22
N PRO A 67 -4.54 2.21 -9.51
CA PRO A 67 -5.05 0.89 -9.87
C PRO A 67 -4.17 -0.24 -9.33
N VAL A 68 -2.85 -0.04 -9.23
CA VAL A 68 -1.94 -1.01 -8.58
C VAL A 68 -2.31 -1.20 -7.11
N ALA A 69 -2.57 -0.11 -6.38
CA ALA A 69 -3.01 -0.18 -4.99
C ALA A 69 -4.36 -0.87 -4.84
N VAL A 70 -5.33 -0.57 -5.72
CA VAL A 70 -6.63 -1.26 -5.74
C VAL A 70 -6.45 -2.77 -5.95
N TRP A 71 -5.54 -3.18 -6.85
CA TRP A 71 -5.25 -4.58 -7.08
C TRP A 71 -4.62 -5.26 -5.85
N ILE A 72 -3.68 -4.60 -5.18
CA ILE A 72 -3.10 -5.08 -3.90
C ILE A 72 -4.20 -5.21 -2.83
N LEU A 73 -5.05 -4.20 -2.68
CA LEU A 73 -6.16 -4.21 -1.71
C LEU A 73 -7.17 -5.32 -1.99
N ARG A 74 -7.43 -5.66 -3.26
CA ARG A 74 -8.24 -6.84 -3.61
C ARG A 74 -7.59 -8.13 -3.11
N GLY A 75 -6.28 -8.29 -3.28
CA GLY A 75 -5.53 -9.42 -2.73
C GLY A 75 -5.66 -9.52 -1.20
N ILE A 76 -5.53 -8.38 -0.51
CA ILE A 76 -5.72 -8.31 0.94
C ILE A 76 -7.16 -8.66 1.35
N ALA A 77 -8.17 -8.21 0.60
CA ALA A 77 -9.56 -8.56 0.86
C ALA A 77 -9.81 -10.07 0.72
N VAL A 78 -9.24 -10.72 -0.30
CA VAL A 78 -9.31 -12.18 -0.48
C VAL A 78 -8.68 -12.91 0.71
N LEU A 79 -7.54 -12.44 1.19
CA LEU A 79 -6.87 -12.96 2.38
C LEU A 79 -7.74 -12.83 3.64
N GLN A 80 -8.34 -11.66 3.86
CA GLN A 80 -9.25 -11.40 4.99
C GLN A 80 -10.48 -12.33 4.95
N ILE A 81 -11.09 -12.52 3.78
CA ILE A 81 -12.19 -13.48 3.58
C ILE A 81 -11.73 -14.90 3.95
N GLY A 82 -10.52 -15.30 3.55
CA GLY A 82 -9.93 -16.59 3.91
C GLY A 82 -9.77 -16.78 5.42
N LEU A 83 -9.26 -15.77 6.13
CA LEU A 83 -9.12 -15.77 7.59
C LEU A 83 -10.48 -15.83 8.31
N THR A 84 -11.49 -15.13 7.81
CA THR A 84 -12.87 -15.16 8.35
C THR A 84 -13.52 -16.53 8.15
N ARG A 85 -13.40 -17.13 6.96
CA ARG A 85 -13.90 -18.50 6.71
C ARG A 85 -13.24 -19.50 7.64
N ARG A 86 -11.94 -19.33 7.92
CA ARG A 86 -11.26 -20.13 8.93
C ARG A 86 -11.88 -19.92 10.29
N LEU A 87 -12.01 -18.69 10.79
CA LEU A 87 -12.65 -18.40 12.10
C LEU A 87 -14.01 -19.09 12.27
N LEU A 88 -14.87 -19.03 11.24
CA LEU A 88 -16.22 -19.59 11.27
C LEU A 88 -16.28 -21.13 11.23
N GLY A 89 -15.16 -21.82 10.99
CA GLY A 89 -15.11 -23.29 10.97
C GLY A 89 -15.36 -23.91 9.59
N ASN A 90 -15.56 -23.07 8.57
CA ASN A 90 -15.93 -23.50 7.21
C ASN A 90 -14.74 -24.01 6.37
N GLY A 91 -13.69 -24.56 6.99
CA GLY A 91 -12.54 -25.13 6.24
C GLY A 91 -11.77 -24.11 5.38
N GLY A 92 -11.71 -22.83 5.78
CA GLY A 92 -11.02 -21.79 4.99
C GLY A 92 -9.56 -22.13 4.64
N PRO A 93 -9.02 -21.54 3.55
CA PRO A 93 -7.78 -21.97 2.92
C PRO A 93 -6.58 -22.02 3.89
N ALA A 94 -5.79 -23.09 3.82
CA ALA A 94 -4.63 -23.28 4.70
C ALA A 94 -3.54 -22.23 4.54
N TRP A 95 -3.43 -21.68 3.33
CA TRP A 95 -2.46 -20.63 3.01
C TRP A 95 -2.75 -19.28 3.66
N ALA A 96 -3.98 -19.02 4.13
CA ALA A 96 -4.35 -17.69 4.63
C ALA A 96 -3.52 -17.27 5.86
N VAL A 97 -3.20 -18.20 6.77
CA VAL A 97 -2.39 -17.89 7.95
C VAL A 97 -0.94 -17.56 7.60
N PRO A 98 -0.19 -18.42 6.86
CA PRO A 98 1.19 -18.09 6.51
C PRO A 98 1.29 -16.83 5.62
N VAL A 99 0.36 -16.62 4.69
CA VAL A 99 0.35 -15.41 3.85
C VAL A 99 0.09 -14.15 4.68
N ALA A 100 -0.81 -14.20 5.67
CA ALA A 100 -1.03 -13.08 6.58
C ALA A 100 0.22 -12.71 7.39
N LEU A 101 0.97 -13.71 7.86
CA LEU A 101 2.22 -13.49 8.59
C LEU A 101 3.30 -12.87 7.69
N VAL A 102 3.48 -13.41 6.48
CA VAL A 102 4.43 -12.85 5.50
C VAL A 102 4.07 -11.42 5.15
N LEU A 103 2.78 -11.14 4.90
CA LEU A 103 2.30 -9.80 4.60
C LEU A 103 2.52 -8.84 5.76
N ALA A 104 2.28 -9.27 7.00
CA ALA A 104 2.51 -8.46 8.19
C ALA A 104 4.00 -8.11 8.36
N VAL A 105 4.90 -9.08 8.19
CA VAL A 105 6.35 -8.86 8.26
C VAL A 105 6.81 -7.94 7.12
N ALA A 106 6.40 -8.20 5.89
CA ALA A 106 6.75 -7.37 4.74
C ALA A 106 6.22 -5.93 4.90
N GLY A 107 4.99 -5.77 5.38
CA GLY A 107 4.40 -4.47 5.66
C GLY A 107 5.13 -3.71 6.77
N ALA A 108 5.54 -4.39 7.85
CA ALA A 108 6.33 -3.78 8.91
C ALA A 108 7.72 -3.34 8.43
N LEU A 109 8.40 -4.16 7.62
CA LEU A 109 9.69 -3.81 7.03
C LEU A 109 9.57 -2.63 6.06
N LEU A 110 8.53 -2.62 5.22
CA LEU A 110 8.26 -1.50 4.31
C LEU A 110 7.95 -0.22 5.09
N PHE A 111 7.12 -0.30 6.13
CA PHE A 111 6.79 0.84 6.98
C PHE A 111 8.04 1.40 7.66
N ARG A 112 8.89 0.54 8.22
CA ARG A 112 10.17 0.95 8.81
C ARG A 112 11.08 1.61 7.78
N SER A 113 11.21 1.02 6.59
CA SER A 113 11.99 1.60 5.51
C SER A 113 11.45 2.98 5.12
N TRP A 114 10.12 3.13 5.05
CA TRP A 114 9.45 4.40 4.73
C TRP A 114 9.72 5.49 5.77
N LEU A 115 9.70 5.14 7.07
CA LEU A 115 10.03 6.09 8.15
C LEU A 115 11.49 6.58 8.10
N HIS A 116 12.39 5.80 7.52
CA HIS A 116 13.83 6.09 7.46
C HIS A 116 14.29 6.44 6.03
N GLN A 117 13.40 7.00 5.20
CA GLN A 117 13.74 7.41 3.81
C GLN A 117 14.60 8.67 3.71
N ILE A 118 14.80 9.39 4.82
CA ILE A 118 15.48 10.70 4.91
C ILE A 118 16.71 10.62 5.78
#